data_AF-A0A5C8ZCH2-F1
#
_entry.id   AF-A0A5C8ZCH2-F1
#
_cell.length_a   1.000
_cell.length_b   1.000
_cell.length_c   1.000
_cell.angle_alpha   90.00
_cell.angle_beta   90.00
_cell.angle_gamma   90.00
#
_symmetry.space_group_name_H-M   'P 1'
#
loop_
_entity.id
_entity.type
_entity.pdbx_description
1 polymer ?
#
loop_
_entity_poly.entity_id
_entity_poly.type
_entity_poly.pdbx_seq_one_letter_code
_entity_poly.pdbx_strand_id
1 'polypeptide(L)'
;MVPHEPVVIKPAPVVIKAKPRRVVAAPVRRITPVTRVHSPAVIYIDHDHWRAEADVIQEQVDLGANFNDHYRVVALSCGSGCIDNLVIDVDSGEIIEELNACGAAEFSLNSNIIHVPTRSQPSGQCELISYQLDGAALNEASTQ
;
A
#
# COMPACT_ATOMS: atom_id res chain seq x y z
N MET A 1 -40.20 42.57 35.32
CA MET A 1 -39.06 42.18 34.47
C MET A 1 -39.63 41.71 33.15
N VAL A 2 -39.45 42.48 32.09
CA VAL A 2 -39.96 42.14 30.75
C VAL A 2 -38.86 41.38 30.01
N PRO A 3 -39.10 40.16 29.50
CA PRO A 3 -38.10 39.42 28.77
C PRO A 3 -37.89 40.05 27.40
N HIS A 4 -36.63 40.37 27.07
CA HIS A 4 -36.26 40.83 25.74
C HIS A 4 -35.93 39.62 24.87
N GLU A 5 -36.73 39.39 23.83
CA GLU A 5 -36.42 38.39 22.80
C GLU A 5 -35.31 38.88 21.87
N PRO A 6 -34.37 38.00 21.47
CA PRO A 6 -33.29 38.36 20.57
C PRO A 6 -33.80 38.50 19.12
N VAL A 7 -33.49 39.66 18.52
CA VAL A 7 -33.80 39.94 17.11
C VAL A 7 -32.82 39.20 16.22
N VAL A 8 -33.32 38.21 15.46
CA VAL A 8 -32.55 37.45 14.47
C VAL A 8 -32.58 38.18 13.13
N ILE A 9 -31.47 38.82 12.76
CA ILE A 9 -31.32 39.48 11.46
C ILE A 9 -30.85 38.44 10.44
N LYS A 10 -31.69 38.11 9.47
CA LYS A 10 -31.32 37.22 8.35
C LYS A 10 -30.46 37.97 7.33
N PRO A 11 -29.31 37.43 6.92
CA PRO A 11 -28.47 38.06 5.92
C PRO A 11 -29.15 38.04 4.54
N ALA A 12 -28.98 39.13 3.79
CA ALA A 12 -29.50 39.26 2.43
C ALA A 12 -28.74 38.34 1.45
N PRO A 13 -29.41 37.85 0.39
CA PRO A 13 -28.79 36.97 -0.60
C PRO A 13 -27.77 37.73 -1.44
N VAL A 14 -26.53 37.23 -1.48
CA VAL A 14 -25.46 37.75 -2.32
C VAL A 14 -25.58 37.17 -3.73
N VAL A 15 -25.89 38.01 -4.71
CA VAL A 15 -25.93 37.62 -6.12
C VAL A 15 -24.53 37.77 -6.72
N ILE A 16 -23.82 36.65 -6.88
CA ILE A 16 -22.50 36.63 -7.51
C ILE A 16 -22.68 36.46 -9.03
N LYS A 17 -22.44 37.53 -9.79
CA LYS A 17 -22.36 37.45 -11.27
C LYS A 17 -21.05 36.77 -11.67
N ALA A 18 -21.12 35.49 -12.05
CA ALA A 18 -19.98 34.76 -12.57
C ALA A 18 -19.55 35.32 -13.94
N LYS A 19 -18.26 35.67 -14.05
CA LYS A 19 -17.64 36.13 -15.31
C LYS A 19 -17.39 34.91 -16.21
N PRO A 20 -17.67 34.98 -17.52
CA PRO A 20 -17.44 33.85 -18.42
C PRO A 20 -15.95 33.49 -18.46
N ARG A 21 -15.63 32.27 -18.02
CA ARG A 21 -14.27 31.73 -17.98
C ARG A 21 -13.89 31.31 -19.40
N ARG A 22 -12.88 31.97 -19.97
CA ARG A 22 -12.33 31.64 -21.29
C ARG A 22 -11.75 30.23 -21.24
N VAL A 23 -12.38 29.29 -21.93
CA VAL A 23 -11.90 27.91 -22.06
C VAL A 23 -10.72 27.92 -23.02
N VAL A 24 -9.50 27.91 -22.47
CA VAL A 24 -8.29 27.67 -23.26
C VAL A 24 -8.25 26.18 -23.56
N ALA A 25 -8.34 25.81 -24.84
CA ALA A 25 -8.21 24.42 -25.27
C ALA A 25 -6.89 23.86 -24.75
N ALA A 26 -6.96 22.85 -23.87
CA ALA A 26 -5.78 22.20 -23.33
C ALA A 26 -4.99 21.53 -24.47
N PRO A 27 -3.65 21.58 -24.46
CA PRO A 27 -2.83 20.91 -25.45
C PRO A 27 -3.12 19.41 -25.42
N VAL A 28 -3.49 18.86 -26.58
CA VAL A 28 -3.67 17.43 -26.80
C VAL A 28 -2.33 16.75 -26.53
N ARG A 29 -2.19 16.10 -25.37
CA ARG A 29 -1.01 15.30 -25.05
C ARG A 29 -1.01 14.09 -25.98
N ARG A 30 0.00 14.01 -26.86
CA ARG A 30 0.30 12.77 -27.58
C ARG A 30 0.61 11.70 -26.55
N ILE A 31 -0.25 10.69 -26.49
CA ILE A 31 -0.04 9.49 -25.68
C ILE A 31 1.04 8.70 -26.42
N THR A 32 2.29 8.78 -25.97
CA THR A 32 3.31 7.84 -26.42
C THR A 32 2.87 6.45 -25.94
N PRO A 33 2.82 5.43 -26.82
CA PRO A 33 2.57 4.08 -26.37
C PRO A 33 3.68 3.71 -25.38
N VAL A 34 3.30 3.40 -24.15
CA VAL A 34 4.20 2.86 -23.15
C VAL A 34 4.73 1.57 -23.72
N THR A 35 6.01 1.55 -24.10
CA THR A 35 6.72 0.32 -24.42
C THR A 35 6.52 -0.60 -23.23
N ARG A 36 5.84 -1.74 -23.40
CA ARG A 36 5.73 -2.75 -22.34
C ARG A 36 7.15 -3.16 -21.99
N VAL A 37 7.68 -2.61 -20.91
CA VAL A 37 8.80 -3.21 -20.20
C VAL A 37 8.31 -4.60 -19.87
N HIS A 38 9.02 -5.62 -20.32
CA HIS A 38 8.70 -6.99 -19.92
C HIS A 38 8.89 -7.04 -18.41
N SER A 39 7.80 -7.17 -17.67
CA SER A 39 7.89 -7.46 -16.25
C SER A 39 8.59 -8.79 -16.06
N PRO A 40 9.43 -8.93 -15.02
CA PRO A 40 9.99 -10.22 -14.68
C PRO A 40 8.86 -11.19 -14.31
N ALA A 41 9.03 -12.46 -14.67
CA ALA A 41 8.13 -13.51 -14.24
C ALA A 41 8.38 -13.80 -12.75
N VAL A 42 7.31 -14.01 -11.98
CA VAL A 42 7.44 -14.36 -10.55
C VAL A 42 8.15 -15.70 -10.37
N ILE A 43 9.07 -15.76 -9.41
CA ILE A 43 9.85 -16.95 -9.05
C ILE A 43 9.48 -17.40 -7.63
N TYR A 44 9.14 -18.69 -7.47
CA TYR A 44 8.56 -19.29 -6.26
C TYR A 44 9.52 -20.22 -5.51
N ILE A 45 10.78 -19.83 -5.32
CA ILE A 45 11.73 -20.70 -4.59
C ILE A 45 11.24 -20.83 -3.15
N ASP A 46 11.01 -22.06 -2.68
CA ASP A 46 10.47 -22.38 -1.35
C ASP A 46 9.06 -21.81 -1.01
N HIS A 47 8.40 -21.16 -1.98
CA HIS A 47 7.06 -20.55 -1.86
C HIS A 47 6.04 -21.18 -2.84
N ASP A 48 6.20 -22.46 -3.17
CA ASP A 48 5.42 -23.16 -4.21
C ASP A 48 3.90 -23.18 -4.00
N HIS A 49 3.44 -22.99 -2.76
CA HIS A 49 2.02 -22.99 -2.44
C HIS A 49 1.28 -21.77 -3.01
N TRP A 50 2.00 -20.67 -3.31
CA TRP A 50 1.47 -19.46 -3.94
C TRP A 50 1.35 -19.54 -5.47
N ARG A 51 1.73 -20.67 -6.08
CA ARG A 51 1.63 -20.84 -7.54
C ARG A 51 0.19 -20.79 -8.04
N ALA A 52 -0.80 -21.10 -7.22
CA ALA A 52 -2.21 -20.99 -7.60
C ALA A 52 -2.65 -19.53 -7.75
N GLU A 53 -1.97 -18.61 -7.06
CA GLU A 53 -2.19 -17.16 -7.05
C GLU A 53 -1.23 -16.43 -8.00
N ALA A 54 -0.57 -17.14 -8.92
CA ALA A 54 0.53 -16.58 -9.70
C ALA A 54 0.17 -15.33 -10.50
N ASP A 55 -1.02 -15.31 -11.11
CA ASP A 55 -1.52 -14.15 -11.86
C ASP A 55 -1.69 -12.92 -10.95
N VAL A 56 -2.14 -13.12 -9.71
CA VAL A 56 -2.35 -12.03 -8.74
C VAL A 56 -1.00 -11.48 -8.28
N ILE A 57 -0.04 -12.36 -8.01
CA ILE A 57 1.30 -11.96 -7.58
C ILE A 57 2.04 -11.25 -8.72
N GLN A 58 1.89 -11.74 -9.95
CA GLN A 58 2.43 -11.09 -11.15
C GLN A 58 1.84 -9.69 -11.34
N GLU A 59 0.53 -9.52 -11.16
CA GLU A 59 -0.11 -8.19 -11.21
C GLU A 59 0.50 -7.23 -10.18
N GLN A 60 0.83 -7.72 -8.98
CA GLN A 60 1.49 -6.88 -7.97
C GLN A 60 2.92 -6.49 -8.34
N VAL A 61 3.68 -7.38 -8.97
CA VAL A 61 5.01 -7.08 -9.52
C VAL A 61 4.90 -6.03 -10.63
N ASP A 62 3.91 -6.17 -11.51
CA ASP A 62 3.65 -5.23 -12.61
C ASP A 62 3.33 -3.80 -12.13
N LEU A 63 2.84 -3.64 -10.90
CA LEU A 63 2.59 -2.33 -10.28
C LEU A 63 3.88 -1.64 -9.79
N GLY A 64 5.00 -2.35 -9.73
CA GLY A 64 6.30 -1.85 -9.30
C GLY A 64 6.44 -1.68 -7.79
N ALA A 65 7.64 -1.27 -7.36
CA ALA A 65 8.02 -1.20 -5.95
C ALA A 65 7.11 -0.28 -5.13
N ASN A 66 6.82 -0.70 -3.90
CA ASN A 66 6.17 0.12 -2.86
C ASN A 66 6.99 0.18 -1.57
N PHE A 67 8.17 -0.45 -1.52
CA PHE A 67 8.99 -0.53 -0.32
C PHE A 67 10.48 -0.49 -0.70
N ASN A 68 11.23 0.42 -0.06
CA ASN A 68 12.66 0.61 -0.26
C ASN A 68 13.06 0.77 -1.76
N ASP A 69 12.22 1.45 -2.54
CA ASP A 69 12.36 1.71 -3.99
C ASP A 69 12.59 0.49 -4.90
N HIS A 70 12.61 -0.73 -4.33
CA HIS A 70 13.07 -1.95 -4.99
C HIS A 70 12.12 -3.13 -4.75
N TYR A 71 11.40 -3.13 -3.64
CA TYR A 71 10.58 -4.26 -3.24
C TYR A 71 9.09 -3.93 -3.32
N ARG A 72 8.30 -4.96 -3.56
CA ARG A 72 6.84 -4.94 -3.44
C ARG A 72 6.45 -5.79 -2.24
N VAL A 73 5.79 -5.17 -1.27
CA VAL A 73 5.13 -5.86 -0.17
C VAL A 73 3.66 -6.08 -0.53
N VAL A 74 3.20 -7.32 -0.46
CA VAL A 74 1.83 -7.74 -0.79
C VAL A 74 1.23 -8.51 0.37
N ALA A 75 0.03 -8.15 0.79
CA ALA A 75 -0.74 -8.92 1.76
C ALA A 75 -1.73 -9.85 1.03
N LEU A 76 -1.57 -11.15 1.19
CA LEU A 76 -2.46 -12.17 0.65
C LEU A 76 -3.16 -12.92 1.78
N SER A 77 -4.43 -13.26 1.61
CA SER A 77 -5.15 -14.05 2.61
C SER A 77 -4.80 -15.53 2.46
N CYS A 78 -4.35 -16.15 3.54
CA CYS A 78 -4.03 -17.58 3.60
C CYS A 78 -5.21 -18.47 4.05
N GLY A 79 -6.39 -17.86 4.27
CA GLY A 79 -7.59 -18.53 4.79
C GLY A 79 -8.03 -17.97 6.14
N SER A 80 -8.42 -18.85 7.08
CA SER A 80 -9.14 -18.61 8.34
C SER A 80 -8.57 -17.51 9.27
N GLY A 81 -8.69 -16.25 8.87
CA GLY A 81 -8.21 -15.09 9.62
C GLY A 81 -6.69 -14.95 9.65
N CYS A 82 -6.03 -15.43 8.60
CA CYS A 82 -4.58 -15.37 8.39
C CYS A 82 -4.26 -14.51 7.16
N ILE A 83 -3.20 -13.71 7.27
CA ILE A 83 -2.66 -12.90 6.18
C ILE A 83 -1.17 -13.17 6.10
N ASP A 84 -0.68 -13.55 4.91
CA ASP A 84 0.75 -13.63 4.64
C ASP A 84 1.18 -12.38 3.91
N ASN A 85 2.28 -11.78 4.39
CA ASN A 85 2.89 -10.64 3.76
C ASN A 85 4.10 -11.12 2.96
N LEU A 86 4.00 -11.08 1.64
CA LEU A 86 5.07 -11.41 0.73
C LEU A 86 5.94 -10.19 0.47
N VAL A 87 7.24 -10.36 0.55
CA VAL A 87 8.23 -9.36 0.11
C VAL A 87 8.85 -9.84 -1.18
N ILE A 88 8.63 -9.11 -2.27
CA ILE A 88 8.98 -9.51 -3.62
C ILE A 88 9.97 -8.50 -4.20
N ASP A 89 11.06 -8.98 -4.75
CA ASP A 89 11.97 -8.16 -5.55
C ASP A 89 11.32 -7.89 -6.92
N VAL A 90 11.08 -6.61 -7.26
CA VAL A 90 10.35 -6.27 -8.50
C VAL A 90 11.22 -6.33 -9.76
N ASP A 91 12.54 -6.39 -9.61
CA ASP A 91 13.47 -6.50 -10.73
C ASP A 91 13.70 -7.96 -11.11
N SER A 92 13.78 -8.86 -10.11
CA SER A 92 13.96 -10.30 -10.34
C SER A 92 12.64 -11.07 -10.43
N GLY A 93 11.57 -10.58 -9.80
CA GLY A 93 10.32 -11.30 -9.60
C GLY A 93 10.37 -12.34 -8.48
N GLU A 94 11.46 -12.42 -7.72
CA GLU A 94 11.64 -13.42 -6.66
C GLU A 94 10.89 -13.04 -5.39
N ILE A 95 10.15 -14.00 -4.82
CA ILE A 95 9.62 -13.90 -3.47
C ILE A 95 10.79 -14.13 -2.50
N ILE A 96 11.17 -13.07 -1.78
CA ILE A 96 12.33 -13.06 -0.89
C ILE A 96 11.96 -13.57 0.50
N GLU A 97 10.76 -13.24 0.97
CA GLU A 97 10.31 -13.62 2.31
C GLU A 97 8.78 -13.68 2.37
N GLU A 98 8.30 -14.52 3.28
CA GLU A 98 6.89 -14.68 3.62
C GLU A 98 6.70 -14.49 5.13
N LEU A 99 5.98 -13.43 5.50
CA LEU A 99 5.74 -13.08 6.90
C LEU A 99 4.29 -13.37 7.26
N ASN A 100 4.07 -14.48 7.98
CA ASN A 100 2.76 -14.84 8.49
C ASN A 100 2.29 -13.84 9.57
N ALA A 101 1.09 -13.32 9.39
CA ALA A 101 0.57 -12.23 10.20
C ALA A 101 -0.93 -12.38 10.47
N CYS A 102 -1.38 -11.66 11.48
CA CYS A 102 -2.78 -11.39 11.72
C CYS A 102 -3.39 -10.34 10.77
N GLY A 103 -2.54 -9.61 10.06
CA GLY A 103 -2.85 -8.31 9.47
C GLY A 103 -1.87 -7.96 8.34
N ALA A 104 -2.22 -6.93 7.57
CA ALA A 104 -1.30 -6.38 6.59
C ALA A 104 -0.12 -5.70 7.27
N ALA A 105 1.06 -5.82 6.66
CA ALA A 105 2.25 -5.12 7.10
C ALA A 105 2.14 -3.61 6.87
N GLU A 106 2.74 -2.85 7.77
CA GLU A 106 2.84 -1.39 7.70
C GLU A 106 4.30 -1.00 7.40
N PHE A 107 4.49 -0.14 6.42
CA PHE A 107 5.82 0.34 6.01
C PHE A 107 5.71 1.73 5.39
N SER A 108 6.86 2.41 5.28
CA SER A 108 6.99 3.64 4.51
C SER A 108 7.79 3.37 3.24
N LEU A 109 7.47 4.07 2.15
CA LEU A 109 8.11 3.88 0.84
C LEU A 109 9.65 3.95 0.91
N ASN A 110 10.18 4.89 1.70
CA ASN A 110 11.62 5.18 1.79
C ASN A 110 12.27 4.56 3.04
N SER A 111 11.67 3.53 3.62
CA SER A 111 12.15 2.87 4.83
C SER A 111 12.69 1.49 4.49
N ASN A 112 13.67 1.03 5.26
CA ASN A 112 14.11 -0.37 5.25
C ASN A 112 13.45 -1.17 6.37
N ILE A 113 12.51 -0.58 7.09
CA ILE A 113 11.78 -1.21 8.20
C ILE A 113 10.34 -1.47 7.77
N ILE A 114 9.90 -2.71 8.00
CA ILE A 114 8.53 -3.19 7.85
C ILE A 114 8.01 -3.62 9.22
N HIS A 115 6.79 -3.24 9.55
CA HIS A 115 6.11 -3.61 10.79
C HIS A 115 5.03 -4.64 10.48
N VAL A 116 5.08 -5.80 11.12
CA VAL A 116 4.17 -6.92 10.83
C VAL A 116 3.43 -7.34 12.10
N PRO A 117 2.09 -7.32 12.11
CA PRO A 117 1.30 -7.75 13.27
C PRO A 117 1.26 -9.29 13.32
N THR A 118 2.07 -9.91 14.17
CA THR A 118 2.18 -11.38 14.29
C THR A 118 1.45 -11.92 15.53
N ARG A 119 0.99 -13.18 15.50
CA ARG A 119 0.49 -13.86 16.71
C ARG A 119 1.65 -14.46 17.50
N SER A 120 2.30 -13.65 18.32
CA SER A 120 3.36 -14.13 19.21
C SER A 120 2.82 -14.86 20.46
N GLN A 121 1.58 -14.56 20.88
CA GLN A 121 1.06 -14.99 22.19
C GLN A 121 -0.13 -15.97 22.10
N PRO A 122 -0.23 -16.95 23.04
CA PRO A 122 -1.40 -17.84 23.17
C PRO A 122 -2.73 -17.12 23.41
N SER A 123 -2.68 -15.87 23.85
CA SER A 123 -3.84 -15.00 24.07
C SER A 123 -4.58 -14.65 22.76
N GLY A 124 -3.96 -14.91 21.60
CA GLY A 124 -4.49 -14.52 20.29
C GLY A 124 -4.34 -13.02 19.99
N GLN A 125 -3.67 -12.26 20.87
CA GLN A 125 -3.33 -10.87 20.60
C GLN A 125 -2.19 -10.80 19.58
N CYS A 126 -2.31 -9.84 18.67
CA CYS A 126 -1.30 -9.59 17.66
C CYS A 126 -0.31 -8.57 18.20
N GLU A 127 0.97 -8.87 18.06
CA GLU A 127 2.09 -8.04 18.46
C GLU A 127 2.78 -7.52 17.22
N LEU A 128 3.11 -6.23 17.21
CA LEU A 128 3.76 -5.61 16.08
C LEU A 128 5.27 -5.88 16.17
N ILE A 129 5.77 -6.78 15.32
CA ILE A 129 7.19 -7.06 15.19
C ILE A 129 7.75 -6.20 14.06
N SER A 130 8.92 -5.60 14.29
CA SER A 130 9.60 -4.80 13.28
C SER A 130 10.70 -5.64 12.64
N TYR A 131 10.78 -5.66 11.32
CA TYR A 131 11.86 -6.28 10.58
C TYR A 131 12.60 -5.21 9.78
N GLN A 132 13.92 -5.30 9.77
CA GLN A 132 14.80 -4.48 8.96
C GLN A 132 15.32 -5.31 7.78
N LEU A 133 15.14 -4.79 6.58
CA LEU A 133 15.68 -5.36 5.36
C LEU A 133 17.15 -4.94 5.20
N ASP A 134 18.04 -5.93 5.15
CA ASP A 134 19.47 -5.77 4.87
C ASP A 134 19.82 -6.64 3.66
N GLY A 135 19.95 -6.00 2.49
CA GLY A 135 20.02 -6.71 1.21
C GLY A 135 18.71 -7.46 0.92
N ALA A 136 18.81 -8.77 0.71
CA ALA A 136 17.69 -9.68 0.51
C ALA A 136 17.30 -10.47 1.79
N ALA A 137 17.76 -10.03 2.96
CA ALA A 137 17.45 -10.69 4.23
C ALA A 137 16.63 -9.76 5.14
N LEU A 138 15.56 -10.30 5.73
CA LEU A 138 14.80 -9.62 6.79
C LEU A 138 15.32 -10.06 8.15
N ASN A 139 15.78 -9.10 8.93
CA ASN A 139 16.26 -9.32 10.29
C ASN A 139 15.27 -8.67 11.27
N GLU A 140 14.90 -9.36 12.35
CA GLU A 140 14.09 -8.74 13.39
C GLU A 140 14.83 -7.52 13.97
N ALA A 141 14.22 -6.35 13.86
CA ALA A 141 14.76 -5.10 14.37
C ALA A 141 14.52 -5.07 15.88
N SER A 142 15.61 -5.06 16.66
CA SER A 142 15.52 -4.89 18.11
C SER A 142 14.82 -3.58 18.44
N THR A 143 13.58 -3.64 18.94
CA THR A 143 12.90 -2.49 19.54
C THR A 143 13.66 -2.10 20.81
N GLN A 144 14.48 -1.04 20.73
CA GLN A 144 15.10 -0.40 21.90
C GLN A 144 14.10 0.50 22.63
#